data_AF-A0A660QL51-F1
#
_entry.id   AF-A0A660QL51-F1
#
_cell.length_a   1.000
_cell.length_b   1.000
_cell.length_c   1.000
_cell.angle_alpha   90.00
_cell.angle_beta   90.00
_cell.angle_gamma   90.00
#
_symmetry.space_group_name_H-M   'P 1'
#
loop_
_entity.id
_entity.type
_entity.pdbx_description
1 polymer ?
#
loop_
_entity_poly.entity_id
_entity_poly.type
_entity_poly.pdbx_seq_one_letter_code
_entity_poly.pdbx_strand_id
1 'polypeptide(L)'
;MNSFSFPGIVGLAPMAGITDFCFRKICFDWGADFAYTEMISAESIVRNIAVEHLLPSKVESNVAIQIFGSDPCKIADAAALVELKGSWININAACPVRKVVSKGAGGALLRDLKKLRQVVRCTKSAVKKPLTVKV
;
A
#
# COMPACT_ATOMS: atom_id res chain seq x y z
N MET A 1 -21.14 3.87 -10.86
CA MET A 1 -19.70 3.57 -10.63
C MET A 1 -18.96 4.89 -10.75
N ASN A 2 -18.33 5.37 -9.68
CA ASN A 2 -17.52 6.59 -9.78
C ASN A 2 -16.30 6.28 -10.65
N SER A 3 -16.13 7.02 -11.74
CA SER A 3 -14.94 6.97 -12.58
C SER A 3 -13.75 7.46 -11.75
N PHE A 4 -12.86 6.55 -11.38
CA PHE A 4 -11.61 6.92 -10.74
C PHE A 4 -10.70 7.58 -11.77
N SER A 5 -10.40 8.86 -11.57
CA SER A 5 -9.31 9.52 -12.28
C SER A 5 -8.03 9.29 -11.51
N PHE A 6 -7.04 8.65 -12.15
CA PHE A 6 -5.72 8.52 -11.55
C PHE A 6 -5.08 9.93 -11.47
N PRO A 7 -4.39 10.27 -10.36
CA PRO A 7 -3.97 11.65 -10.07
C PRO A 7 -2.92 12.22 -11.04
N GLY A 8 -2.23 11.39 -11.83
CA GLY A 8 -1.29 11.81 -12.86
C GLY A 8 -0.42 10.64 -13.33
N ILE A 9 0.75 10.89 -13.91
CA ILE A 9 1.60 9.85 -14.52
C ILE A 9 2.99 9.73 -13.88
N VAL A 10 3.44 10.74 -13.13
CA VAL A 10 4.73 10.74 -12.42
C VAL A 10 4.48 10.66 -10.92
N GLY A 11 4.94 9.57 -10.29
CA GLY A 11 4.76 9.38 -8.86
C GLY A 11 6.03 9.00 -8.11
N LEU A 12 6.10 9.39 -6.84
CA LEU A 12 7.16 8.97 -5.93
C LEU A 12 6.95 7.52 -5.48
N ALA A 13 7.88 6.63 -5.82
CA ALA A 13 7.82 5.21 -5.45
C ALA A 13 7.89 4.99 -3.93
N PRO A 14 7.29 3.90 -3.40
CA PRO A 14 7.36 3.55 -1.98
C PRO A 14 8.75 3.05 -1.60
N MET A 15 9.36 3.67 -0.58
CA MET A 15 10.72 3.37 -0.12
C MET A 15 10.75 3.38 1.41
N ALA A 16 10.87 2.18 2.00
CA ALA A 16 10.92 2.03 3.46
C ALA A 16 12.11 2.81 4.05
N GLY A 17 11.85 3.58 5.11
CA GLY A 17 12.77 4.50 5.77
C GLY A 17 12.99 5.84 5.04
N ILE A 18 12.33 6.08 3.90
CA ILE A 18 12.57 7.24 3.05
C ILE A 18 11.28 8.02 2.78
N THR A 19 10.21 7.34 2.36
CA THR A 19 8.98 8.00 1.90
C THR A 19 8.02 8.30 3.05
N ASP A 20 8.51 9.01 4.05
CA ASP A 20 7.71 9.56 5.14
C ASP A 20 6.90 10.80 4.70
N PHE A 21 6.13 11.39 5.61
CA PHE A 21 5.35 12.59 5.33
C PHE A 21 6.21 13.74 4.80
N CYS A 22 7.35 14.01 5.43
CA CYS A 22 8.22 15.13 5.11
C CYS A 22 8.77 15.00 3.69
N PHE A 23 9.26 13.81 3.33
CA PHE A 23 9.83 13.57 2.01
C PHE A 23 8.76 13.56 0.92
N ARG A 24 7.60 12.94 1.16
CA ARG A 24 6.47 13.01 0.23
C ARG A 24 6.05 14.46 -0.03
N LYS A 25 5.97 15.28 1.01
CA LYS A 25 5.65 16.70 0.88
C LYS A 25 6.64 17.42 -0.03
N ILE A 26 7.94 17.21 0.17
CA ILE A 26 8.96 17.80 -0.72
C ILE A 26 8.74 17.35 -2.16
N CYS A 27 8.52 16.05 -2.41
CA CYS A 27 8.29 15.58 -3.78
C CYS A 27 7.03 16.18 -4.42
N PHE A 28 5.95 16.39 -3.66
CA PHE A 28 4.78 17.12 -4.14
C PHE A 28 5.10 18.58 -4.48
N ASP A 29 5.83 19.28 -3.61
CA ASP A 29 6.26 20.67 -3.84
C ASP A 29 7.18 20.79 -5.08
N TRP A 30 7.79 19.69 -5.52
CA TRP A 30 8.64 19.58 -6.73
C TRP A 30 7.95 18.92 -7.94
N GLY A 31 6.63 18.72 -7.90
CA GLY A 31 5.85 18.32 -9.07
C GLY A 31 5.57 16.82 -9.22
N ALA A 32 5.69 16.02 -8.16
CA ALA A 32 5.11 14.67 -8.16
C ALA A 32 3.58 14.74 -8.22
N ASP A 33 2.95 13.96 -9.10
CA ASP A 33 1.47 13.90 -9.20
C ASP A 33 0.87 13.11 -8.04
N PHE A 34 1.61 12.09 -7.57
CA PHE A 34 1.19 11.19 -6.50
C PHE A 34 2.38 10.55 -5.78
N ALA A 35 2.10 9.93 -4.64
CA ALA A 35 3.10 9.21 -3.86
C ALA A 35 2.52 7.94 -3.23
N TYR A 36 3.39 7.14 -2.63
CA TYR A 36 3.02 6.01 -1.79
C TYR A 36 3.60 6.20 -0.39
N THR A 37 2.93 5.67 0.62
CA THR A 37 3.56 5.46 1.93
C THR A 37 4.76 4.53 1.81
N GLU A 38 5.56 4.45 2.87
CA GLU A 38 6.36 3.24 3.10
C GLU A 38 5.50 1.97 3.08
N MET A 39 6.13 0.81 2.90
CA MET A 39 5.41 -0.47 2.96
C MET A 39 5.02 -0.80 4.42
N ILE A 40 3.71 -0.88 4.68
CA ILE A 40 3.15 -1.15 6.00
C ILE A 40 2.73 -2.61 6.11
N SER A 41 3.12 -3.27 7.20
CA SER A 41 2.76 -4.67 7.46
C SER A 41 1.27 -4.79 7.76
N ALA A 42 0.56 -5.65 7.02
CA ALA A 42 -0.84 -5.97 7.29
C ALA A 42 -1.05 -6.44 8.75
N GLU A 43 -0.13 -7.25 9.26
CA GLU A 43 -0.16 -7.73 10.65
C GLU A 43 -0.05 -6.58 11.65
N SER A 44 0.80 -5.58 11.37
CA SER A 44 0.98 -4.43 12.26
C SER A 44 -0.26 -3.52 12.25
N ILE A 45 -0.90 -3.36 11.09
CA ILE A 45 -2.15 -2.61 10.97
C ILE A 45 -3.27 -3.28 11.77
N VAL A 46 -3.50 -4.58 11.53
CA VAL A 46 -4.58 -5.33 12.21
C VAL A 46 -4.39 -5.34 13.73
N ARG A 47 -3.15 -5.44 14.20
CA ARG A 47 -2.83 -5.41 15.64
C ARG A 47 -2.71 -4.00 16.21
N ASN A 48 -2.91 -2.97 15.39
CA ASN A 48 -2.74 -1.56 15.73
C ASN A 48 -1.39 -1.23 16.41
N ILE A 49 -0.30 -1.82 15.89
CA ILE A 49 1.05 -1.66 16.45
C ILE A 49 1.76 -0.53 15.72
N ALA A 50 1.73 0.67 16.33
CA ALA A 50 2.58 1.81 15.98
C ALA A 50 2.59 2.19 14.48
N VAL A 51 1.49 2.02 13.75
CA VAL A 51 1.43 2.31 12.30
C VAL A 51 1.04 3.75 11.97
N GLU A 52 0.53 4.53 12.92
CA GLU A 52 -0.06 5.86 12.64
C GLU A 52 0.94 6.83 11.98
N HIS A 53 2.21 6.79 12.37
CA HIS A 53 3.26 7.64 11.78
C HIS A 53 3.59 7.32 10.32
N LEU A 54 3.23 6.13 9.84
CA LEU A 54 3.43 5.69 8.45
C LEU A 54 2.24 6.03 7.55
N LEU A 55 1.09 6.31 8.15
CA LEU A 55 -0.13 6.64 7.42
C LEU A 55 -0.08 8.09 6.90
N PRO A 56 -0.81 8.40 5.81
CA PRO A 56 -0.86 9.76 5.31
C PRO A 56 -1.47 10.73 6.34
N SER A 57 -0.90 11.93 6.41
CA SER A 57 -1.47 13.04 7.15
C SER A 57 -2.74 13.54 6.47
N LYS A 58 -3.66 14.17 7.22
CA LYS A 58 -4.92 14.72 6.68
C LYS A 58 -4.72 15.79 5.61
N VAL A 59 -3.54 16.42 5.58
CA VAL A 59 -3.18 17.44 4.59
C VAL A 59 -2.60 16.84 3.31
N GLU A 60 -2.26 15.55 3.31
CA GLU A 60 -1.79 14.87 2.11
C GLU A 60 -2.98 14.46 1.24
N SER A 61 -2.87 14.80 -0.04
CA SER A 61 -3.73 14.27 -1.09
C SER A 61 -2.90 13.39 -2.02
N ASN A 62 -3.56 12.49 -2.75
CA ASN A 62 -2.93 11.62 -3.75
C ASN A 62 -1.82 10.69 -3.22
N VAL A 63 -1.98 10.17 -1.99
CA VAL A 63 -1.05 9.19 -1.41
C VAL A 63 -1.72 7.82 -1.29
N ALA A 64 -1.12 6.79 -1.88
CA ALA A 64 -1.53 5.41 -1.64
C ALA A 64 -0.95 4.85 -0.35
N ILE A 65 -1.74 4.03 0.33
CA ILE A 65 -1.22 3.21 1.42
C ILE A 65 -0.73 1.89 0.83
N GLN A 66 0.57 1.64 0.91
CA GLN A 66 1.15 0.38 0.48
C GLN A 66 1.15 -0.64 1.62
N ILE A 67 0.45 -1.76 1.42
CA ILE A 67 0.34 -2.86 2.38
C ILE A 67 1.13 -4.07 1.86
N PHE A 68 1.82 -4.76 2.76
CA PHE A 68 2.43 -6.05 2.48
C PHE A 68 2.03 -7.11 3.51
N GLY A 69 1.99 -8.37 3.07
CA GLY A 69 1.65 -9.52 3.90
C GLY A 69 1.62 -10.79 3.07
N SER A 70 1.25 -11.91 3.70
CA SER A 70 1.16 -13.22 3.03
C SER A 70 -0.19 -13.90 3.24
N ASP A 71 -1.08 -13.35 4.05
CA ASP A 71 -2.42 -13.89 4.30
C ASP A 71 -3.45 -12.99 3.59
N PRO A 72 -4.23 -13.53 2.62
CA PRO A 72 -5.24 -12.75 1.89
C PRO A 72 -6.28 -12.05 2.77
N CYS A 73 -6.74 -12.72 3.83
CA CYS A 73 -7.76 -12.17 4.73
C CYS A 73 -7.16 -11.03 5.56
N LYS A 74 -5.96 -11.24 6.15
CA LYS A 74 -5.31 -10.18 6.93
C LYS A 74 -4.97 -8.94 6.11
N ILE A 75 -4.55 -9.11 4.86
CA ILE A 75 -4.29 -7.97 3.97
C ILE A 75 -5.59 -7.22 3.66
N ALA A 76 -6.68 -7.94 3.43
CA ALA A 76 -8.00 -7.35 3.21
C ALA A 76 -8.51 -6.58 4.46
N ASP A 77 -8.40 -7.17 5.64
CA ASP A 77 -8.77 -6.52 6.91
C ASP A 77 -7.92 -5.27 7.16
N ALA A 78 -6.60 -5.37 6.98
CA ALA A 78 -5.70 -4.24 7.10
C ALA A 78 -6.07 -3.11 6.13
N ALA A 79 -6.37 -3.44 4.88
CA ALA A 79 -6.77 -2.46 3.88
C ALA A 79 -8.07 -1.75 4.25
N ALA A 80 -9.09 -2.48 4.72
CA ALA A 80 -10.35 -1.89 5.17
C ALA A 80 -10.17 -0.95 6.37
N LEU A 81 -9.30 -1.31 7.33
CA LEU A 81 -9.01 -0.49 8.52
C LEU A 81 -8.39 0.88 8.17
N VAL A 82 -7.56 0.94 7.14
CA VAL A 82 -6.80 2.16 6.79
C VAL A 82 -7.28 2.85 5.52
N GLU A 83 -8.26 2.29 4.82
CA GLU A 83 -8.74 2.80 3.53
C GLU A 83 -9.07 4.30 3.57
N LEU A 84 -9.69 4.77 4.65
CA LEU A 84 -10.09 6.17 4.78
C LEU A 84 -8.92 7.14 5.01
N LYS A 85 -7.72 6.63 5.31
CA LYS A 85 -6.51 7.42 5.59
C LYS A 85 -5.70 7.78 4.35
N GLY A 86 -5.88 7.09 3.22
CA GLY A 86 -5.16 7.35 1.96
C GLY A 86 -6.08 7.49 0.76
N SER A 87 -5.56 7.88 -0.40
CA SER A 87 -6.36 8.07 -1.63
C SER A 87 -6.74 6.75 -2.31
N TRP A 88 -5.88 5.73 -2.21
CA TRP A 88 -6.16 4.36 -2.66
C TRP A 88 -5.29 3.34 -1.92
N ILE A 89 -5.56 2.05 -2.15
CA ILE A 89 -4.78 0.95 -1.57
C ILE A 89 -3.82 0.39 -2.61
N ASN A 90 -2.59 0.09 -2.18
CA ASN A 90 -1.59 -0.59 -3.00
C ASN A 90 -1.11 -1.86 -2.29
N ILE A 91 -1.00 -2.97 -3.02
CA ILE A 91 -0.39 -4.21 -2.52
C ILE A 91 1.07 -4.28 -3.00
N ASN A 92 1.99 -4.54 -2.08
CA ASN A 92 3.37 -4.89 -2.42
C ASN A 92 3.47 -6.39 -2.71
N ALA A 93 3.67 -6.73 -3.98
CA ALA A 93 3.93 -8.08 -4.47
C ALA A 93 5.33 -8.21 -5.10
N ALA A 94 6.22 -7.25 -4.83
CA ALA A 94 7.50 -7.11 -5.53
C ALA A 94 8.73 -7.30 -4.61
N CYS A 95 8.60 -6.92 -3.34
CA CYS A 95 9.76 -6.69 -2.48
C CYS A 95 10.64 -7.95 -2.35
N PRO A 96 11.92 -7.91 -2.77
CA PRO A 96 12.82 -9.06 -2.75
C PRO A 96 13.56 -9.23 -1.42
N VAL A 97 13.36 -8.32 -0.46
CA VAL A 97 14.06 -8.32 0.84
C VAL A 97 13.83 -9.66 1.56
N ARG A 98 14.92 -10.32 1.97
CA ARG A 98 14.90 -11.68 2.54
C ARG A 98 13.87 -11.85 3.65
N LYS A 99 13.77 -10.89 4.58
CA LYS A 99 12.81 -10.93 5.72
C LYS A 99 11.33 -10.86 5.29
N VAL A 100 11.05 -10.27 4.13
CA VAL A 100 9.70 -10.18 3.55
C VAL A 100 9.39 -11.45 2.78
N VAL A 101 10.31 -11.87 1.91
CA VAL A 101 10.17 -13.07 1.08
C VAL A 101 10.09 -14.35 1.92
N SER A 102 10.88 -14.46 3.00
CA SER A 102 10.87 -15.65 3.87
C SER A 102 9.54 -15.86 4.60
N LYS A 103 8.72 -14.80 4.72
CA LYS A 103 7.36 -14.87 5.28
C LYS A 103 6.28 -15.13 4.23
N GLY A 104 6.68 -15.35 2.98
CA GLY A 104 5.76 -15.54 1.86
C GLY A 104 5.05 -14.27 1.40
N ALA A 105 5.63 -13.09 1.68
CA ALA A 105 5.12 -11.77 1.29
C ALA A 105 6.00 -11.12 0.22
N GLY A 106 5.58 -9.95 -0.30
CA GLY A 106 6.34 -9.22 -1.32
C GLY A 106 6.53 -10.07 -2.58
N GLY A 107 7.75 -10.13 -3.10
CA GLY A 107 8.08 -10.89 -4.32
C GLY A 107 7.77 -12.39 -4.23
N ALA A 108 7.65 -12.96 -3.02
CA ALA A 108 7.23 -14.35 -2.85
C ALA A 108 5.82 -14.62 -3.37
N LEU A 109 4.93 -13.60 -3.39
CA LEU A 109 3.58 -13.74 -3.94
C LEU A 109 3.58 -14.05 -5.44
N LEU A 110 4.59 -13.61 -6.18
CA LEU A 110 4.72 -13.90 -7.61
C LEU A 110 5.11 -15.35 -7.91
N ARG A 111 5.59 -16.11 -6.90
CA ARG A 111 5.84 -17.55 -7.04
C ARG A 111 4.56 -18.38 -7.00
N ASP A 112 3.48 -17.83 -6.46
CA ASP A 112 2.16 -18.46 -6.41
C ASP A 112 1.07 -17.47 -6.87
N LEU A 113 0.81 -17.48 -8.18
CA LEU A 113 -0.18 -16.61 -8.79
C LEU A 113 -1.62 -16.90 -8.33
N LYS A 114 -1.92 -18.12 -7.83
CA LYS A 114 -3.23 -18.42 -7.24
C LYS A 114 -3.39 -17.66 -5.93
N LYS A 115 -2.34 -17.65 -5.11
CA LYS A 115 -2.29 -16.87 -3.87
C LYS A 115 -2.35 -15.36 -4.15
N LEU A 116 -1.57 -14.84 -5.10
CA LEU A 116 -1.67 -13.42 -5.47
C LEU A 116 -3.08 -13.04 -5.93
N ARG A 117 -3.73 -13.89 -6.74
CA ARG A 117 -5.14 -13.69 -7.15
C ARG A 117 -6.08 -13.63 -5.93
N GLN A 118 -5.89 -14.51 -4.95
CA GLN A 118 -6.68 -14.48 -3.71
C GLN A 118 -6.47 -13.18 -2.95
N VAL A 119 -5.21 -12.73 -2.78
CA VAL A 119 -4.89 -11.45 -2.13
C VAL A 119 -5.62 -10.31 -2.84
N VAL A 120 -5.47 -10.15 -4.15
CA VAL A 120 -6.12 -9.07 -4.91
C VAL A 120 -7.64 -9.13 -4.79
N ARG A 121 -8.25 -10.32 -4.91
CA ARG A 121 -9.70 -10.49 -4.84
C ARG A 121 -10.24 -10.18 -3.45
N CYS A 122 -9.63 -10.73 -2.40
CA CYS A 122 -10.04 -10.48 -1.01
C CYS A 122 -9.92 -8.99 -0.67
N THR A 123 -8.77 -8.38 -0.98
CA THR A 123 -8.56 -6.96 -0.71
C THR A 123 -9.55 -6.09 -1.48
N LYS A 124 -9.79 -6.36 -2.78
CA LYS A 124 -10.73 -5.54 -3.55
C LYS A 124 -12.16 -5.63 -3.05
N SER A 125 -12.58 -6.80 -2.57
CA SER A 125 -13.91 -6.98 -1.95
C SER A 125 -14.05 -6.24 -0.63
N ALA A 126 -12.95 -6.04 0.11
CA ALA A 126 -12.96 -5.37 1.41
C ALA A 126 -12.90 -3.84 1.32
N VAL A 127 -12.45 -3.28 0.18
CA VAL A 127 -12.25 -1.82 0.03
C VAL A 127 -13.05 -1.20 -1.12
N LYS A 128 -13.61 -0.01 -0.87
CA LYS A 128 -14.39 0.74 -1.88
C LYS A 128 -13.48 1.51 -2.84
N LYS A 129 -12.39 2.06 -2.33
CA LYS A 129 -11.37 2.83 -3.04
C LYS A 129 -10.64 1.97 -4.07
N PRO A 130 -9.92 2.59 -5.01
CA PRO A 130 -9.14 1.88 -6.00
C PRO A 130 -8.11 0.97 -5.33
N LEU A 131 -7.82 -0.16 -5.99
CA LEU A 131 -6.78 -1.09 -5.59
C LEU A 131 -5.76 -1.18 -6.72
N THR A 132 -4.49 -1.07 -6.37
CA THR A 132 -3.37 -1.24 -7.29
C THR A 132 -2.39 -2.27 -6.72
N VAL A 133 -1.51 -2.81 -7.57
CA VAL A 133 -0.48 -3.76 -7.16
C VAL A 133 0.85 -3.29 -7.72
N LYS A 134 1.88 -3.23 -6.87
CA LYS A 134 3.27 -3.08 -7.30
C LYS A 134 3.91 -4.46 -7.33
N VAL A 135 4.29 -4.92 -8.53
CA VAL A 135 5.00 -6.19 -8.79
C VAL A 135 6.47 -5.97 -9.07
#